data_AF-A0A5N5HA93-F1
#
_entry.id   AF-A0A5N5HA93-F1
#
_cell.length_a   1.000
_cell.length_b   1.000
_cell.length_c   1.000
_cell.angle_alpha   90.00
_cell.angle_beta   90.00
_cell.angle_gamma   90.00
#
_symmetry.space_group_name_H-M   'P 1'
#
loop_
_entity.id
_entity.type
_entity.pdbx_description
1 polymer ?
#
loop_
_entity_poly.entity_id
_entity_poly.type
_entity_poly.pdbx_seq_one_letter_code
_entity_poly.pdbx_strand_id
1 'polypeptide(L)'
;MSSEASDSSGGGCAFTADKDKQKEKARVSRTSLILWHAHHNDVAAVRKLLEEDQSLVHARDYDNRTPLHVASLHGWIDVAKCLIEYGADVNAQDRWKNTPLADAEGAKKHKMIELLKSYGGLSYGHNGSHFETKPVPPPLPSKRDWEIEPSELDFTNSLTIGKGSFGEILKAHWRGTQVAVKRIRSSLSGDRMVIQDFRHEVDLLVKFHHPNIVQFLGAVTEKKPLMLITEYLRGGDLHQYLKEKGALSPTTAINFALDIARGMAYLHNEPNVIVHRDLKPRNVLLVNSSADHLKVGDFGLSKLIKVQNSHDVYKMTGETGSYRYMAPEVFRHRRYDKKVDVFSFAMILYEMLEGDPPLSNYEPYEAAKYVAEGHRPLFHGKGHTPELKELIEQCWSHDMNQRPSFLDILKRLEKVKEKALQADHHWNIFNA
;
A
#
# COMPACT_ATOMS: atom_id res chain seq x y z
N MET A 1 54.69 37.99 -6.50
CA MET A 1 53.25 38.14 -6.26
C MET A 1 52.58 37.69 -7.54
N SER A 2 52.24 36.40 -7.64
CA SER A 2 50.87 35.87 -7.46
C SER A 2 49.97 36.38 -8.61
N SER A 3 49.30 35.56 -9.42
CA SER A 3 48.71 34.24 -9.19
C SER A 3 48.32 33.60 -10.53
N GLU A 4 48.41 32.27 -10.57
CA GLU A 4 47.93 31.37 -11.62
C GLU A 4 46.40 31.41 -11.75
N ALA A 5 45.92 31.29 -12.99
CA ALA A 5 44.55 30.90 -13.30
C ALA A 5 44.54 29.39 -13.59
N SER A 6 43.89 28.61 -12.72
CA SER A 6 43.50 27.23 -12.99
C SER A 6 41.99 27.15 -13.07
N ASP A 7 41.51 26.78 -14.25
CA ASP A 7 40.11 26.57 -14.58
C ASP A 7 39.63 25.26 -13.93
N SER A 8 38.58 25.33 -13.12
CA SER A 8 38.01 24.17 -12.42
C SER A 8 36.73 23.71 -13.10
N SER A 9 36.79 22.50 -13.64
CA SER A 9 35.65 21.74 -14.15
C SER A 9 34.92 21.07 -12.97
N GLY A 10 33.64 21.42 -12.75
CA GLY A 10 32.88 20.90 -11.61
C GLY A 10 31.38 21.19 -11.66
N GLY A 11 30.72 20.99 -12.81
CA GLY A 11 29.28 21.28 -12.98
C GLY A 11 28.37 20.10 -13.37
N GLY A 12 28.91 18.90 -13.60
CA GLY A 12 28.17 17.85 -14.33
C GLY A 12 27.34 16.84 -13.53
N CYS A 13 27.51 16.72 -12.21
CA CYS A 13 26.99 15.55 -11.47
C CYS A 13 25.62 15.72 -10.80
N ALA A 14 25.19 16.95 -10.49
CA ALA A 14 23.94 17.17 -9.74
C ALA A 14 22.68 17.13 -10.63
N PHE A 15 22.78 17.61 -11.88
CA PHE A 15 21.66 17.70 -12.82
C PHE A 15 21.25 16.35 -13.43
N THR A 16 22.20 15.42 -13.54
CA THR A 16 21.96 14.07 -14.07
C THR A 16 21.25 13.19 -13.05
N ALA A 17 21.70 13.25 -11.78
CA ALA A 17 21.13 12.46 -10.68
C ALA A 17 19.64 12.77 -10.41
N ASP A 18 19.20 14.01 -10.59
CA ASP A 18 17.80 14.40 -10.36
C ASP A 18 16.88 13.97 -11.52
N LYS A 19 17.37 14.05 -12.77
CA LYS A 19 16.69 13.49 -13.95
C LYS A 19 16.58 11.97 -13.87
N ASP A 20 17.62 11.30 -13.41
CA ASP A 20 17.63 9.84 -13.27
C ASP A 20 16.66 9.38 -12.16
N LYS A 21 16.61 10.11 -11.03
CA LYS A 21 15.61 9.87 -9.97
C LYS A 21 14.18 10.10 -10.47
N GLN A 22 13.92 11.15 -11.24
CA GLN A 22 12.58 11.40 -11.80
C GLN A 22 12.17 10.34 -12.82
N LYS A 23 13.09 9.90 -13.69
CA LYS A 23 12.85 8.78 -14.62
C LYS A 23 12.56 7.48 -13.88
N GLU A 24 13.30 7.18 -12.81
CA GLU A 24 13.10 5.98 -12.02
C GLU A 24 11.76 5.99 -11.27
N LYS A 25 11.35 7.14 -10.70
CA LYS A 25 10.02 7.34 -10.09
C LYS A 25 8.87 7.13 -11.08
N ALA A 26 8.97 7.73 -12.27
CA ALA A 26 7.97 7.54 -13.33
C ALA A 26 7.87 6.07 -13.76
N ARG A 27 9.02 5.37 -13.81
CA ARG A 27 9.09 3.95 -14.19
C ARG A 27 8.45 3.02 -13.15
N VAL A 28 8.57 3.30 -11.85
CA VAL A 28 7.93 2.51 -10.77
C VAL A 28 6.41 2.63 -10.80
N SER A 29 5.89 3.84 -11.03
CA SER A 29 4.44 4.07 -11.18
C SER A 29 3.86 3.35 -12.41
N ARG A 30 4.59 3.39 -13.54
CA ARG A 30 4.19 2.70 -14.78
C ARG A 30 4.31 1.18 -14.71
N THR A 31 5.25 0.66 -13.93
CA THR A 31 5.39 -0.77 -13.62
C THR A 31 4.11 -1.33 -13.00
N SER A 32 3.60 -0.65 -11.97
CA SER A 32 2.34 -1.05 -11.32
C SER A 32 1.15 -0.99 -12.29
N LEU A 33 1.14 0.03 -13.17
CA LEU A 33 0.06 0.25 -14.12
C LEU A 33 0.00 -0.85 -15.20
N ILE A 34 1.14 -1.22 -15.81
CA ILE A 34 1.15 -2.28 -16.84
C ILE A 34 0.76 -3.65 -16.25
N LEU A 35 1.22 -3.96 -15.03
CA LEU A 35 0.83 -5.17 -14.30
C LEU A 35 -0.67 -5.19 -14.01
N TRP A 36 -1.25 -4.04 -13.64
CA TRP A 36 -2.68 -3.90 -13.39
C TRP A 36 -3.51 -4.14 -14.66
N HIS A 37 -3.16 -3.54 -15.79
CA HIS A 37 -3.86 -3.78 -17.06
C HIS A 37 -3.68 -5.23 -17.55
N ALA A 38 -2.48 -5.80 -17.36
CA ALA A 38 -2.22 -7.20 -17.65
C ALA A 38 -3.08 -8.14 -16.79
N HIS A 39 -3.38 -7.79 -15.54
CA HIS A 39 -4.31 -8.55 -14.69
C HIS A 39 -5.77 -8.46 -15.17
N HIS A 40 -6.21 -7.29 -15.68
CA HIS A 40 -7.60 -7.04 -16.06
C HIS A 40 -7.96 -7.43 -17.51
N ASN A 41 -7.04 -8.09 -18.23
CA ASN A 41 -7.22 -8.45 -19.65
C ASN A 41 -7.42 -7.23 -20.57
N ASP A 42 -6.80 -6.08 -20.24
CA ASP A 42 -6.91 -4.85 -21.02
C ASP A 42 -5.75 -4.73 -22.01
N VAL A 43 -5.86 -5.45 -23.13
CA VAL A 43 -4.83 -5.50 -24.18
C VAL A 43 -4.56 -4.12 -24.78
N ALA A 44 -5.59 -3.28 -24.92
CA ALA A 44 -5.47 -1.96 -25.52
C ALA A 44 -4.61 -1.04 -24.65
N ALA A 45 -4.84 -1.03 -23.34
CA ALA A 45 -4.01 -0.25 -22.43
C ALA A 45 -2.60 -0.81 -22.28
N VAL A 46 -2.43 -2.15 -22.22
CA VAL A 46 -1.09 -2.77 -22.19
C VAL A 46 -0.30 -2.37 -23.45
N ARG A 47 -0.90 -2.47 -24.64
CA ARG A 47 -0.26 -2.08 -25.89
C ARG A 47 0.12 -0.60 -25.89
N LYS A 48 -0.80 0.29 -25.52
CA LYS A 48 -0.54 1.72 -25.42
C LYS A 48 0.64 2.03 -24.50
N LEU A 49 0.70 1.38 -23.33
CA LEU A 49 1.80 1.58 -22.39
C LEU A 49 3.14 1.11 -22.95
N LEU A 50 3.16 0.00 -23.69
CA LEU A 50 4.37 -0.53 -24.33
C LEU A 50 4.82 0.29 -25.55
N GLU A 51 3.90 0.91 -26.27
CA GLU A 51 4.20 1.88 -27.33
C GLU A 51 4.84 3.16 -26.76
N GLU A 52 4.37 3.61 -25.58
CA GLU A 52 4.93 4.76 -24.88
C GLU A 52 6.27 4.45 -24.20
N ASP A 53 6.43 3.25 -23.64
CA ASP A 53 7.66 2.78 -22.97
C ASP A 53 7.81 1.25 -23.09
N GLN A 54 8.61 0.82 -24.07
CA GLN A 54 8.84 -0.60 -24.34
C GLN A 54 9.54 -1.33 -23.17
N SER A 55 10.28 -0.61 -22.30
CA SER A 55 10.99 -1.24 -21.18
C SER A 55 10.05 -1.84 -20.12
N LEU A 56 8.77 -1.41 -20.14
CA LEU A 56 7.72 -1.92 -19.25
C LEU A 56 7.39 -3.38 -19.48
N VAL A 57 7.75 -3.96 -20.63
CA VAL A 57 7.58 -5.40 -20.88
C VAL A 57 8.36 -6.26 -19.87
N HIS A 58 9.45 -5.72 -19.32
CA HIS A 58 10.29 -6.34 -18.29
C HIS A 58 10.03 -5.78 -16.89
N ALA A 59 8.93 -5.03 -16.71
CA ALA A 59 8.52 -4.54 -15.40
C ALA A 59 8.35 -5.71 -14.42
N ARG A 60 8.64 -5.48 -13.14
CA ARG A 60 8.59 -6.51 -12.11
C ARG A 60 7.84 -5.99 -10.90
N ASP A 61 6.93 -6.79 -10.38
CA ASP A 61 6.28 -6.51 -9.09
C ASP A 61 7.20 -6.84 -7.91
N TYR A 62 6.67 -6.72 -6.69
CA TYR A 62 7.39 -7.08 -5.47
C TYR A 62 7.86 -8.55 -5.46
N ASP A 63 7.15 -9.43 -6.16
CA ASP A 63 7.46 -10.84 -6.27
C ASP A 63 8.35 -11.18 -7.46
N ASN A 64 8.96 -10.18 -8.11
CA ASN A 64 9.69 -10.30 -9.37
C ASN A 64 8.85 -10.84 -10.54
N ARG A 65 7.51 -10.85 -10.43
CA ARG A 65 6.63 -11.28 -11.52
C ARG A 65 6.58 -10.20 -12.60
N THR A 66 6.69 -10.65 -13.84
CA THR A 66 6.52 -9.81 -15.02
C THR A 66 5.05 -9.72 -15.44
N PRO A 67 4.67 -8.76 -16.29
CA PRO A 67 3.33 -8.75 -16.89
C PRO A 67 2.95 -10.08 -17.56
N LEU A 68 3.95 -10.80 -18.08
CA LEU A 68 3.73 -12.11 -18.69
C LEU A 68 3.34 -13.16 -17.65
N HIS A 69 3.98 -13.21 -16.47
CA HIS A 69 3.54 -14.08 -15.37
C HIS A 69 2.07 -13.83 -15.01
N VAL A 70 1.69 -12.54 -14.87
CA VAL A 70 0.32 -12.15 -14.53
C VAL A 70 -0.66 -12.62 -15.62
N ALA A 71 -0.38 -12.31 -16.89
CA ALA A 71 -1.22 -12.76 -18.01
C ALA A 71 -1.32 -14.30 -18.06
N SER A 72 -0.22 -15.00 -17.82
CA SER A 72 -0.13 -16.45 -17.87
C SER A 72 -0.92 -17.15 -16.76
N LEU A 73 -0.88 -16.63 -15.54
CA LEU A 73 -1.65 -17.14 -14.40
C LEU A 73 -3.16 -17.09 -14.66
N HIS A 74 -3.66 -15.99 -15.26
CA HIS A 74 -5.08 -15.84 -15.54
C HIS A 74 -5.51 -16.50 -16.86
N GLY A 75 -4.58 -16.71 -17.78
CA GLY A 75 -4.83 -17.28 -19.10
C GLY A 75 -5.25 -16.25 -20.14
N TRP A 76 -4.79 -14.99 -20.00
CA TRP A 76 -5.10 -13.89 -20.92
C TRP A 76 -4.24 -13.97 -22.18
N ILE A 77 -4.72 -14.75 -23.15
CA ILE A 77 -4.00 -15.09 -24.38
C ILE A 77 -3.59 -13.85 -25.17
N ASP A 78 -4.51 -12.90 -25.35
CA ASP A 78 -4.25 -11.72 -26.18
C ASP A 78 -3.27 -10.75 -25.53
N VAL A 79 -3.32 -10.63 -24.19
CA VAL A 79 -2.32 -9.87 -23.42
C VAL A 79 -0.96 -10.56 -23.51
N ALA A 80 -0.90 -11.88 -23.32
CA ALA A 80 0.35 -12.63 -23.38
C ALA A 80 1.00 -12.55 -24.78
N LYS A 81 0.21 -12.66 -25.85
CA LYS A 81 0.69 -12.44 -27.23
C LYS A 81 1.25 -11.03 -27.40
N CYS A 82 0.51 -10.00 -26.97
CA CYS A 82 0.99 -8.63 -27.02
C CYS A 82 2.31 -8.45 -26.25
N LEU A 83 2.45 -9.05 -25.08
CA LEU A 83 3.69 -8.97 -24.30
C LEU A 83 4.87 -9.66 -24.99
N ILE A 84 4.64 -10.85 -25.55
CA ILE A 84 5.66 -11.61 -26.30
C ILE A 84 6.08 -10.86 -27.56
N GLU A 85 5.13 -10.27 -28.30
CA GLU A 85 5.40 -9.41 -29.47
C GLU A 85 6.35 -8.25 -29.14
N TYR A 86 6.25 -7.69 -27.93
CA TYR A 86 7.12 -6.60 -27.46
C TYR A 86 8.39 -7.09 -26.75
N GLY A 87 8.69 -8.39 -26.78
CA GLY A 87 9.94 -8.97 -26.29
C GLY A 87 9.91 -9.45 -24.85
N ALA A 88 8.74 -9.79 -24.30
CA ALA A 88 8.67 -10.40 -22.97
C ALA A 88 9.49 -11.70 -22.91
N ASP A 89 10.34 -11.82 -21.89
CA ASP A 89 11.07 -13.04 -21.61
C ASP A 89 10.11 -14.14 -21.11
N VAL A 90 9.88 -15.14 -21.95
CA VAL A 90 8.98 -16.28 -21.69
C VAL A 90 9.48 -17.17 -20.56
N ASN A 91 10.75 -17.04 -20.19
CA ASN A 91 11.44 -17.81 -19.16
C ASN A 91 11.89 -16.94 -17.98
N ALA A 92 11.36 -15.71 -17.88
CA ALA A 92 11.57 -14.86 -16.72
C ALA A 92 11.21 -15.63 -15.45
N GLN A 93 11.97 -15.43 -14.37
CA GLN A 93 11.74 -16.10 -13.10
C GLN A 93 11.22 -15.11 -12.07
N ASP A 94 10.14 -15.48 -11.40
CA ASP A 94 9.66 -14.78 -10.22
C ASP A 94 10.50 -15.13 -8.96
N ARG A 95 10.10 -14.62 -7.79
CA ARG A 95 10.78 -14.86 -6.52
C ARG A 95 10.80 -16.33 -6.09
N TRP A 96 9.85 -17.13 -6.56
CA TRP A 96 9.76 -18.56 -6.28
C TRP A 96 10.43 -19.41 -7.36
N LYS A 97 11.10 -18.77 -8.33
CA LYS A 97 11.70 -19.40 -9.51
C LYS A 97 10.68 -20.02 -10.46
N ASN A 98 9.42 -19.63 -10.35
CA ASN A 98 8.42 -20.00 -11.34
C ASN A 98 8.63 -19.18 -12.60
N THR A 99 8.39 -19.82 -13.73
CA THR A 99 8.26 -19.17 -15.03
C THR A 99 6.79 -18.88 -15.33
N PRO A 100 6.47 -18.01 -16.31
CA PRO A 100 5.11 -17.83 -16.78
C PRO A 100 4.45 -19.16 -17.20
N LEU A 101 5.23 -20.11 -17.73
CA LEU A 101 4.74 -21.44 -18.07
C LEU A 101 4.37 -22.26 -16.82
N ALA A 102 5.20 -22.22 -15.77
CA ALA A 102 4.89 -22.88 -14.50
C ALA A 102 3.61 -22.31 -13.86
N ASP A 103 3.41 -20.99 -13.91
CA ASP A 103 2.17 -20.34 -13.44
C ASP A 103 0.94 -20.80 -14.23
N ALA A 104 1.05 -20.88 -15.57
CA ALA A 104 -0.02 -21.37 -16.42
C ALA A 104 -0.34 -22.86 -16.18
N GLU A 105 0.67 -23.69 -15.92
CA GLU A 105 0.54 -25.11 -15.56
C GLU A 105 -0.15 -25.27 -14.20
N GLY A 106 0.29 -24.54 -13.17
CA GLY A 106 -0.33 -24.52 -11.84
C GLY A 106 -1.80 -24.07 -11.88
N ALA A 107 -2.12 -23.05 -12.68
CA ALA A 107 -3.47 -22.56 -12.87
C ALA A 107 -4.31 -23.34 -13.91
N LYS A 108 -3.76 -24.43 -14.48
CA LYS A 108 -4.41 -25.33 -15.46
C LYS A 108 -4.95 -24.59 -16.70
N LYS A 109 -4.20 -23.60 -17.19
CA LYS A 109 -4.57 -22.76 -18.36
C LYS A 109 -4.09 -23.38 -19.66
N HIS A 110 -4.74 -24.44 -20.12
CA HIS A 110 -4.35 -25.24 -21.29
C HIS A 110 -3.95 -24.42 -22.54
N LYS A 111 -4.77 -23.46 -22.97
CA LYS A 111 -4.45 -22.59 -24.13
C LYS A 111 -3.21 -21.73 -23.92
N MET A 112 -2.96 -21.31 -22.68
CA MET A 112 -1.79 -20.51 -22.33
C MET A 112 -0.53 -21.38 -22.27
N ILE A 113 -0.64 -22.60 -21.77
CA ILE A 113 0.44 -23.59 -21.75
C ILE A 113 0.90 -23.88 -23.19
N GLU A 114 -0.04 -24.10 -24.11
CA GLU A 114 0.26 -24.31 -25.53
C GLU A 114 0.96 -23.09 -26.15
N LEU A 115 0.44 -21.88 -25.88
CA LEU A 115 1.04 -20.63 -26.34
C LEU A 115 2.48 -20.48 -25.84
N LEU A 116 2.71 -20.57 -24.53
CA LEU A 116 4.04 -20.36 -23.97
C LEU A 116 5.03 -21.42 -24.46
N LYS A 117 4.60 -22.69 -24.61
CA LYS A 117 5.42 -23.75 -25.21
C LYS A 117 5.78 -23.45 -26.66
N SER A 118 4.87 -22.90 -27.46
CA SER A 118 5.18 -22.54 -28.85
C SER A 118 6.23 -21.43 -28.99
N TYR A 119 6.41 -20.62 -27.94
CA TYR A 119 7.45 -19.58 -27.87
C TYR A 119 8.69 -20.00 -27.05
N GLY A 120 8.85 -21.29 -26.74
CA GLY A 120 10.05 -21.79 -26.03
C GLY A 120 10.01 -21.60 -24.52
N GLY A 121 8.83 -21.46 -23.93
CA GLY A 121 8.61 -21.45 -22.48
C GLY A 121 9.03 -22.79 -21.85
N LEU A 122 9.78 -22.70 -20.76
CA LEU A 122 10.30 -23.81 -20.00
C LEU A 122 9.58 -23.88 -18.65
N SER A 123 9.22 -25.09 -18.22
CA SER A 123 8.65 -25.30 -16.90
C SER A 123 9.81 -25.37 -15.91
N TYR A 124 10.07 -24.26 -15.21
CA TYR A 124 10.97 -24.21 -14.06
C TYR A 124 10.13 -23.81 -12.85
N GLY A 125 10.25 -24.56 -11.76
CA GLY A 125 9.40 -24.38 -10.58
C GLY A 125 9.28 -25.57 -9.64
N HIS A 126 9.93 -26.72 -9.91
CA HIS A 126 9.87 -27.83 -8.94
C HIS A 126 11.14 -28.61 -8.60
N ASN A 127 12.32 -28.40 -9.19
CA ASN A 127 13.57 -28.99 -8.66
C ASN A 127 14.85 -28.29 -9.18
N GLY A 128 15.53 -27.56 -8.29
CA GLY A 128 17.00 -27.38 -8.20
C GLY A 128 17.81 -26.71 -9.34
N SER A 129 18.50 -25.61 -9.03
CA SER A 129 19.85 -25.34 -9.56
C SER A 129 20.73 -24.52 -8.59
N HIS A 130 21.83 -25.17 -8.18
CA HIS A 130 23.15 -24.69 -7.74
C HIS A 130 23.37 -23.21 -7.37
N PHE A 131 22.97 -22.82 -6.16
CA PHE A 131 23.77 -22.05 -5.20
C PHE A 131 23.14 -22.39 -3.84
N GLU A 132 23.93 -22.64 -2.80
CA GLU A 132 23.46 -23.08 -1.48
C GLU A 132 22.41 -22.11 -0.90
N THR A 133 21.15 -22.37 -1.24
CA THR A 133 19.98 -21.86 -0.57
C THR A 133 19.46 -23.05 0.20
N LYS A 134 19.28 -22.89 1.52
CA LYS A 134 18.63 -23.92 2.33
C LYS A 134 17.36 -24.35 1.56
N PRO A 135 17.17 -25.66 1.29
CA PRO A 135 16.01 -26.14 0.58
C PRO A 135 14.78 -25.55 1.25
N VAL A 136 14.05 -24.71 0.53
CA VAL A 136 12.76 -24.21 0.99
C VAL A 136 11.80 -25.37 0.78
N PRO A 137 11.32 -26.04 1.85
CA PRO A 137 10.39 -27.14 1.67
C PRO A 137 9.15 -26.66 0.89
N PRO A 138 8.60 -27.51 0.00
CA PRO A 138 7.38 -27.16 -0.71
C PRO A 138 6.25 -26.84 0.28
N PRO A 139 5.25 -26.03 -0.12
CA PRO A 139 4.06 -25.78 0.70
C PRO A 139 3.49 -27.11 1.22
N LEU A 140 3.19 -27.16 2.53
CA LEU A 140 2.76 -28.39 3.17
C LEU A 140 1.40 -28.84 2.56
N PRO A 141 1.30 -30.04 1.96
CA PRO A 141 0.13 -30.45 1.16
C PRO A 141 -1.24 -30.43 1.87
N SER A 142 -1.24 -30.36 3.21
CA SER A 142 -2.44 -30.35 4.07
C SER A 142 -2.72 -28.99 4.73
N LYS A 143 -1.92 -27.95 4.44
CA LYS A 143 -2.05 -26.63 5.06
C LYS A 143 -2.47 -25.57 4.05
N ARG A 144 -2.96 -24.44 4.55
CA ARG A 144 -3.24 -23.26 3.73
C ARG A 144 -1.91 -22.75 3.13
N ASP A 145 -1.93 -22.32 1.88
CA ASP A 145 -0.73 -21.90 1.13
C ASP A 145 0.03 -20.73 1.79
N TRP A 146 -0.63 -19.99 2.68
CA TRP A 146 -0.09 -18.86 3.42
C TRP A 146 0.40 -19.19 4.84
N GLU A 147 0.20 -20.42 5.34
CA GLU A 147 0.70 -20.82 6.66
C GLU A 147 2.21 -21.04 6.57
N ILE A 148 2.96 -20.28 7.37
CA ILE A 148 4.43 -20.30 7.38
C ILE A 148 4.90 -21.15 8.56
N GLU A 149 5.88 -22.02 8.33
CA GLU A 149 6.59 -22.68 9.43
C GLU A 149 7.55 -21.68 10.09
N PRO A 150 7.50 -21.45 11.42
CA PRO A 150 8.36 -20.48 12.11
C PRO A 150 9.85 -20.57 11.81
N SER A 151 10.38 -21.77 11.52
CA SER A 151 11.79 -21.97 11.18
C SER A 151 12.19 -21.39 9.81
N GLU A 152 11.23 -21.04 8.96
CA GLU A 152 11.48 -20.34 7.68
C GLU A 152 11.78 -18.85 7.87
N LEU A 153 11.45 -18.28 9.03
CA LEU A 153 11.70 -16.89 9.35
C LEU A 153 13.09 -16.72 9.96
N ASP A 154 13.91 -15.92 9.32
CA ASP A 154 15.24 -15.56 9.80
C ASP A 154 15.20 -14.23 10.56
N PHE A 155 15.45 -14.32 11.87
CA PHE A 155 15.51 -13.18 12.80
C PHE A 155 16.94 -12.78 13.19
N THR A 156 17.97 -13.35 12.58
CA THR A 156 19.39 -13.15 12.96
C THR A 156 19.79 -11.66 12.99
N ASN A 157 19.30 -10.88 12.02
CA ASN A 157 19.50 -9.43 11.93
C ASN A 157 18.19 -8.66 12.17
N SER A 158 17.31 -9.18 13.02
CA SER A 158 16.01 -8.56 13.26
C SER A 158 16.11 -7.26 14.05
N LEU A 159 15.23 -6.32 13.71
CA LEU A 159 15.08 -5.04 14.41
C LEU A 159 13.63 -4.88 14.83
N THR A 160 13.38 -4.47 16.08
CA THR A 160 12.04 -4.06 16.50
C THR A 160 11.72 -2.70 15.89
N ILE A 161 10.78 -2.67 14.96
CA ILE A 161 10.35 -1.45 14.24
C ILE A 161 9.08 -0.84 14.83
N GLY A 162 8.36 -1.57 15.68
CA GLY A 162 7.18 -1.07 16.39
C GLY A 162 6.85 -1.88 17.63
N LYS A 163 6.18 -1.26 18.60
CA LYS A 163 5.64 -1.92 19.79
C LYS A 163 4.21 -1.43 20.00
N GLY A 164 3.29 -2.38 20.12
CA GLY A 164 1.88 -2.10 20.39
C GLY A 164 1.42 -2.78 21.68
N SER A 165 0.15 -2.60 22.00
CA SER A 165 -0.50 -3.25 23.15
C SER A 165 -0.53 -4.79 23.02
N PHE A 166 -0.75 -5.30 21.81
CA PHE A 166 -0.87 -6.74 21.53
C PHE A 166 0.45 -7.45 21.26
N GLY A 167 1.52 -6.71 20.97
CA GLY A 167 2.66 -7.30 20.29
C GLY A 167 3.80 -6.35 20.01
N GLU A 168 4.73 -6.86 19.21
CA GLU A 168 5.81 -6.08 18.62
C GLU A 168 5.85 -6.37 17.12
N ILE A 169 6.35 -5.40 16.37
CA ILE A 169 6.58 -5.51 14.94
C ILE A 169 8.09 -5.61 14.74
N LEU A 170 8.52 -6.71 14.14
CA LEU A 170 9.91 -7.04 13.88
C LEU A 170 10.18 -6.99 12.39
N LYS A 171 11.31 -6.44 12.00
CA LYS A 171 11.88 -6.67 10.66
C LYS A 171 12.57 -8.03 10.66
N ALA A 172 12.27 -8.88 9.69
CA ALA A 172 12.88 -10.20 9.53
C ALA A 172 13.11 -10.53 8.04
N HIS A 173 13.68 -11.70 7.75
CA HIS A 173 13.72 -12.23 6.39
C HIS A 173 12.90 -13.51 6.30
N TRP A 174 12.15 -13.67 5.21
CA TRP A 174 11.46 -14.90 4.86
C TRP A 174 11.83 -15.27 3.43
N ARG A 175 12.48 -16.42 3.25
CA ARG A 175 12.97 -16.90 1.92
C ARG A 175 13.79 -15.84 1.18
N GLY A 176 14.65 -15.11 1.91
CA GLY A 176 15.50 -14.04 1.37
C GLY A 176 14.81 -12.67 1.21
N THR A 177 13.50 -12.58 1.41
CA THR A 177 12.75 -11.32 1.31
C THR A 177 12.61 -10.64 2.67
N GLN A 178 12.82 -9.32 2.74
CA GLN A 178 12.56 -8.56 3.95
C GLN A 178 11.06 -8.44 4.21
N VAL A 179 10.65 -8.79 5.43
CA VAL A 179 9.25 -8.81 5.85
C VAL A 179 9.07 -8.10 7.18
N ALA A 180 7.85 -7.59 7.39
CA ALA A 180 7.41 -7.11 8.69
C ALA A 180 6.62 -8.23 9.39
N VAL A 181 7.01 -8.55 10.62
CA VAL A 181 6.44 -9.63 11.41
C VAL A 181 5.80 -9.03 12.65
N LYS A 182 4.46 -9.01 12.69
CA LYS A 182 3.69 -8.64 13.89
C LYS A 182 3.57 -9.88 14.77
N ARG A 183 4.35 -9.90 15.85
CA ARG A 183 4.44 -11.00 16.81
C ARG A 183 3.57 -10.71 18.03
N ILE A 184 2.60 -11.59 18.30
CA ILE A 184 1.77 -11.50 19.50
C ILE A 184 2.60 -11.84 20.73
N ARG A 185 2.47 -11.04 21.80
CA ARG A 185 3.18 -11.25 23.06
C ARG A 185 2.83 -12.61 23.67
N SER A 186 3.83 -13.28 24.25
CA SER A 186 3.66 -14.58 24.91
C SER A 186 2.57 -14.54 25.99
N SER A 187 2.51 -13.46 26.77
CA SER A 187 1.49 -13.22 27.80
C SER A 187 0.05 -13.15 27.27
N LEU A 188 -0.13 -12.73 26.02
CA LEU A 188 -1.44 -12.61 25.37
C LEU A 188 -1.76 -13.81 24.46
N SER A 189 -0.75 -14.61 24.11
CA SER A 189 -0.88 -15.76 23.21
C SER A 189 -1.78 -16.90 23.72
N GLY A 190 -2.22 -16.85 24.99
CA GLY A 190 -3.18 -17.79 25.57
C GLY A 190 -4.62 -17.26 25.64
N ASP A 191 -4.83 -15.97 25.40
CA ASP A 191 -6.15 -15.35 25.47
C ASP A 191 -6.97 -15.71 24.22
N ARG A 192 -8.13 -16.34 24.45
CA ARG A 192 -9.02 -16.79 23.36
C ARG A 192 -9.51 -15.63 22.49
N MET A 193 -9.75 -14.45 23.06
CA MET A 193 -10.22 -13.29 22.32
C MET A 193 -9.10 -12.77 21.41
N VAL A 194 -7.87 -12.65 21.92
CA VAL A 194 -6.71 -12.21 21.13
C VAL A 194 -6.41 -13.18 19.98
N ILE A 195 -6.51 -14.50 20.23
CA ILE A 195 -6.33 -15.52 19.18
C ILE A 195 -7.43 -15.41 18.12
N GLN A 196 -8.68 -15.17 18.54
CA GLN A 196 -9.80 -15.01 17.63
C GLN A 196 -9.65 -13.75 16.77
N ASP A 197 -9.29 -12.62 17.36
CA ASP A 197 -9.04 -11.36 16.65
C ASP A 197 -7.88 -11.50 15.67
N PHE A 198 -6.79 -12.16 16.08
CA PHE A 198 -5.65 -12.46 15.20
C PHE A 198 -6.05 -13.33 14.00
N ARG A 199 -6.81 -14.41 14.22
CA ARG A 199 -7.30 -15.26 13.13
C ARG A 199 -8.25 -14.51 12.21
N HIS A 200 -9.08 -13.63 12.76
CA HIS A 200 -9.94 -12.76 11.97
C HIS A 200 -9.13 -11.80 11.09
N GLU A 201 -8.10 -11.16 11.65
CA GLU A 201 -7.17 -10.29 10.90
C GLU A 201 -6.51 -11.06 9.74
N VAL A 202 -6.04 -12.29 9.98
CA VAL A 202 -5.50 -13.16 8.92
C VAL A 202 -6.55 -13.48 7.85
N ASP A 203 -7.75 -13.93 8.23
CA ASP A 203 -8.82 -14.28 7.28
C ASP A 203 -9.33 -13.08 6.45
N LEU A 204 -9.14 -11.85 6.94
CA LEU A 204 -9.36 -10.62 6.17
C LEU A 204 -8.20 -10.37 5.21
N LEU A 205 -6.98 -10.33 5.73
CA LEU A 205 -5.76 -9.99 5.00
C LEU A 205 -5.46 -10.92 3.83
N VAL A 206 -5.78 -12.21 3.95
CA VAL A 206 -5.67 -13.19 2.86
C VAL A 206 -6.47 -12.78 1.62
N LYS A 207 -7.53 -11.99 1.79
CA LYS A 207 -8.39 -11.56 0.68
C LYS A 207 -7.89 -10.29 -0.01
N PHE A 208 -6.94 -9.56 0.60
CA PHE A 208 -6.56 -8.24 0.14
C PHE A 208 -5.36 -8.30 -0.80
N HIS A 209 -5.57 -7.82 -2.03
CA HIS A 209 -4.54 -7.70 -3.05
C HIS A 209 -4.77 -6.38 -3.79
N HIS A 210 -4.02 -5.35 -3.41
CA HIS A 210 -4.16 -4.02 -3.99
C HIS A 210 -2.87 -3.20 -3.83
N PRO A 211 -2.43 -2.41 -4.83
CA PRO A 211 -1.18 -1.67 -4.78
C PRO A 211 -1.07 -0.65 -3.63
N ASN A 212 -2.19 -0.12 -3.14
CA ASN A 212 -2.25 0.79 -1.99
C ASN A 212 -2.69 0.14 -0.68
N ILE A 213 -2.67 -1.19 -0.59
CA ILE A 213 -2.89 -1.94 0.66
C ILE A 213 -1.63 -2.75 0.95
N VAL A 214 -1.20 -2.79 2.21
CA VAL A 214 -0.06 -3.60 2.63
C VAL A 214 -0.32 -5.07 2.31
N GLN A 215 0.56 -5.66 1.53
CA GLN A 215 0.46 -7.03 1.05
C GLN A 215 0.71 -8.01 2.18
N PHE A 216 -0.27 -8.87 2.41
CA PHE A 216 -0.14 -10.05 3.26
C PHE A 216 0.72 -11.11 2.55
N LEU A 217 1.65 -11.71 3.29
CA LEU A 217 2.55 -12.73 2.76
C LEU A 217 2.33 -14.09 3.43
N GLY A 218 1.94 -14.10 4.70
CA GLY A 218 1.62 -15.32 5.41
C GLY A 218 1.41 -15.12 6.90
N ALA A 219 1.12 -16.20 7.61
CA ALA A 219 0.94 -16.18 9.05
C ALA A 219 1.44 -17.48 9.69
N VAL A 220 1.79 -17.38 10.97
CA VAL A 220 1.95 -18.52 11.87
C VAL A 220 0.74 -18.53 12.80
N THR A 221 -0.16 -19.47 12.57
CA THR A 221 -1.43 -19.59 13.31
C THR A 221 -1.52 -20.86 14.16
N GLU A 222 -0.74 -21.88 13.82
CA GLU A 222 -0.75 -23.19 14.50
C GLU A 222 0.30 -23.31 15.61
N LYS A 223 1.42 -22.59 15.48
CA LYS A 223 2.55 -22.61 16.42
C LYS A 223 2.69 -21.29 17.16
N LYS A 224 3.29 -21.34 18.35
CA LYS A 224 3.64 -20.15 19.12
C LYS A 224 5.10 -19.75 18.85
N PRO A 225 5.41 -18.44 18.86
CA PRO A 225 4.47 -17.32 18.98
C PRO A 225 3.62 -17.12 17.70
N LEU A 226 2.39 -16.63 17.86
CA LEU A 226 1.54 -16.26 16.71
C LEU A 226 2.16 -15.06 16.00
N MET A 227 2.25 -15.13 14.67
CA MET A 227 2.93 -14.13 13.86
C MET A 227 2.15 -13.84 12.58
N LEU A 228 1.94 -12.56 12.28
CA LEU A 228 1.39 -12.09 11.01
C LEU A 228 2.56 -11.52 10.19
N ILE A 229 2.70 -11.96 8.93
CA ILE A 229 3.80 -11.58 8.05
C ILE A 229 3.24 -10.79 6.87
N THR A 230 3.75 -9.57 6.71
CA THR A 230 3.43 -8.68 5.60
C THR A 230 4.70 -8.21 4.89
N GLU A 231 4.55 -7.57 3.73
CA GLU A 231 5.66 -6.86 3.10
C GLU A 231 6.26 -5.82 4.07
N TYR A 232 7.59 -5.67 4.03
CA TYR A 232 8.28 -4.60 4.75
C TYR A 232 8.40 -3.36 3.88
N LEU A 233 7.79 -2.26 4.30
CA LEU A 233 7.84 -0.97 3.60
C LEU A 233 8.95 -0.09 4.20
N ARG A 234 9.94 0.24 3.37
CA ARG A 234 11.21 0.84 3.83
C ARG A 234 11.09 2.33 4.15
N GLY A 235 10.05 3.00 3.67
CA GLY A 235 9.84 4.43 3.88
C GLY A 235 9.30 4.78 5.27
N GLY A 236 8.94 3.79 6.10
CA GLY A 236 8.36 4.03 7.42
C GLY A 236 6.88 4.43 7.34
N ASP A 237 6.38 5.05 8.40
CA ASP A 237 4.99 5.52 8.50
C ASP A 237 4.83 7.03 8.25
N LEU A 238 3.64 7.42 7.82
CA LEU A 238 3.31 8.80 7.47
C LEU A 238 3.39 9.74 8.67
N HIS A 239 3.14 9.26 9.90
CA HIS A 239 3.28 10.09 11.09
C HIS A 239 4.73 10.55 11.29
N GLN A 240 5.69 9.62 11.24
CA GLN A 240 7.10 9.97 11.35
C GLN A 240 7.56 10.85 10.19
N TYR A 241 7.09 10.56 8.97
CA TYR A 241 7.39 11.37 7.80
C TYR A 241 6.92 12.83 7.94
N LEU A 242 5.69 13.06 8.39
CA LEU A 242 5.14 14.40 8.62
C LEU A 242 5.85 15.11 9.78
N LYS A 243 6.21 14.40 10.84
CA LYS A 243 7.00 14.96 11.94
C LYS A 243 8.37 15.49 11.48
N GLU A 244 9.00 14.83 10.51
CA GLU A 244 10.31 15.24 9.97
C GLU A 244 10.20 16.31 8.89
N LYS A 245 9.17 16.25 8.03
CA LYS A 245 9.01 17.16 6.89
C LYS A 245 8.18 18.41 7.20
N GLY A 246 7.29 18.35 8.18
CA GLY A 246 6.24 19.35 8.38
C GLY A 246 5.19 19.30 7.27
N ALA A 247 4.61 20.46 6.96
CA ALA A 247 3.57 20.60 5.95
C ALA A 247 4.06 20.17 4.55
N LEU A 248 3.24 19.37 3.86
CA LEU A 248 3.55 18.91 2.51
C LEU A 248 3.10 19.93 1.47
N SER A 249 3.75 19.91 0.30
CA SER A 249 3.26 20.67 -0.85
C SER A 249 1.88 20.16 -1.29
N PRO A 250 1.00 21.02 -1.84
CA PRO A 250 -0.34 20.62 -2.26
C PRO A 250 -0.32 19.42 -3.22
N THR A 251 0.60 19.43 -4.18
CA THR A 251 0.80 18.33 -5.14
C THR A 251 1.14 17.02 -4.47
N THR A 252 2.04 17.03 -3.47
CA THR A 252 2.42 15.83 -2.72
C THR A 252 1.25 15.32 -1.89
N ALA A 253 0.57 16.22 -1.16
CA ALA A 253 -0.60 15.89 -0.37
C ALA A 253 -1.73 15.28 -1.22
N ILE A 254 -1.99 15.80 -2.41
CA ILE A 254 -2.99 15.25 -3.35
C ILE A 254 -2.58 13.84 -3.81
N ASN A 255 -1.32 13.62 -4.17
CA ASN A 255 -0.86 12.28 -4.58
C ASN A 255 -0.98 11.26 -3.45
N PHE A 256 -0.63 11.64 -2.22
CA PHE A 256 -0.78 10.79 -1.05
C PHE A 256 -2.25 10.52 -0.73
N ALA A 257 -3.09 11.54 -0.83
CA ALA A 257 -4.53 11.42 -0.65
C ALA A 257 -5.15 10.46 -1.68
N LEU A 258 -4.71 10.51 -2.94
CA LEU A 258 -5.15 9.57 -3.99
C LEU A 258 -4.77 8.13 -3.63
N ASP A 259 -3.55 7.88 -3.17
CA ASP A 259 -3.12 6.53 -2.80
C ASP A 259 -3.92 5.97 -1.61
N ILE A 260 -4.13 6.76 -0.56
CA ILE A 260 -4.96 6.36 0.58
C ILE A 260 -6.41 6.10 0.11
N ALA A 261 -6.97 7.00 -0.70
CA ALA A 261 -8.34 6.88 -1.19
C ALA A 261 -8.53 5.66 -2.11
N ARG A 262 -7.54 5.28 -2.92
CA ARG A 262 -7.57 4.05 -3.73
C ARG A 262 -7.59 2.80 -2.85
N GLY A 263 -6.72 2.74 -1.85
CA GLY A 263 -6.71 1.64 -0.88
C GLY A 263 -8.05 1.51 -0.15
N MET A 264 -8.60 2.62 0.33
CA MET A 264 -9.89 2.60 1.04
C MET A 264 -11.08 2.33 0.12
N ALA A 265 -11.07 2.80 -1.13
CA ALA A 265 -12.09 2.48 -2.12
C ALA A 265 -12.14 0.97 -2.39
N TYR A 266 -10.99 0.31 -2.48
CA TYR A 266 -10.90 -1.15 -2.62
C TYR A 266 -11.57 -1.89 -1.45
N LEU A 267 -11.33 -1.46 -0.21
CA LEU A 267 -11.90 -2.10 0.99
C LEU A 267 -13.41 -1.85 1.13
N HIS A 268 -13.88 -0.67 0.72
CA HIS A 268 -15.26 -0.24 0.90
C HIS A 268 -16.21 -0.71 -0.21
N ASN A 269 -15.68 -1.42 -1.21
CA ASN A 269 -16.46 -1.88 -2.36
C ASN A 269 -17.34 -3.09 -2.01
N GLU A 270 -18.54 -3.13 -2.59
CA GLU A 270 -19.51 -4.22 -2.38
C GLU A 270 -19.06 -5.51 -3.10
N PRO A 271 -19.48 -6.72 -2.65
CA PRO A 271 -20.47 -7.03 -1.61
C PRO A 271 -19.91 -7.30 -0.21
N ASN A 272 -18.59 -7.18 0.00
CA ASN A 272 -17.93 -7.49 1.27
C ASN A 272 -17.22 -6.24 1.82
N VAL A 273 -18.00 -5.25 2.25
CA VAL A 273 -17.47 -3.99 2.81
C VAL A 273 -16.62 -4.28 4.04
N ILE A 274 -15.35 -3.87 3.98
CA ILE A 274 -14.42 -3.85 5.11
C ILE A 274 -14.28 -2.41 5.59
N VAL A 275 -14.53 -2.20 6.88
CA VAL A 275 -14.26 -0.90 7.53
C VAL A 275 -12.97 -1.01 8.32
N HIS A 276 -12.05 -0.07 8.11
CA HIS A 276 -10.72 -0.09 8.71
C HIS A 276 -10.76 0.26 10.21
N ARG A 277 -11.52 1.30 10.60
CA ARG A 277 -11.79 1.75 11.99
C ARG A 277 -10.62 2.35 12.77
N ASP A 278 -9.40 2.24 12.29
CA ASP A 278 -8.19 2.84 12.89
C ASP A 278 -7.30 3.45 11.81
N LEU A 279 -7.91 4.10 10.81
CA LEU A 279 -7.18 4.80 9.78
C LEU A 279 -6.52 6.05 10.41
N LYS A 280 -5.19 6.08 10.43
CA LYS A 280 -4.37 7.15 11.03
C LYS A 280 -3.00 7.19 10.35
N PRO A 281 -2.21 8.27 10.48
CA PRO A 281 -0.93 8.38 9.77
C PRO A 281 0.08 7.26 10.13
N ARG A 282 0.02 6.70 11.35
CA ARG A 282 0.87 5.54 11.73
C ARG A 282 0.54 4.25 10.96
N ASN A 283 -0.69 4.14 10.46
CA ASN A 283 -1.18 2.98 9.71
C ASN A 283 -1.12 3.22 8.19
N VAL A 284 -0.53 4.33 7.76
CA VAL A 284 -0.26 4.64 6.35
C VAL A 284 1.25 4.62 6.15
N LEU A 285 1.72 3.70 5.32
CA LEU A 285 3.14 3.39 5.19
C LEU A 285 3.66 3.83 3.82
N LEU A 286 4.90 4.32 3.81
CA LEU A 286 5.59 4.76 2.61
C LEU A 286 6.38 3.59 2.00
N VAL A 287 6.16 3.32 0.70
CA VAL A 287 6.82 2.20 0.01
C VAL A 287 8.34 2.30 0.07
N ASN A 288 8.87 3.51 -0.12
CA ASN A 288 10.30 3.80 -0.16
C ASN A 288 10.61 5.16 0.49
N SER A 289 11.90 5.42 0.74
CA SER A 289 12.36 6.67 1.35
C SER A 289 12.15 7.91 0.45
N SER A 290 11.95 7.70 -0.85
CA SER A 290 11.57 8.76 -1.79
C SER A 290 10.10 9.17 -1.70
N ALA A 291 9.31 8.44 -0.88
CA ALA A 291 7.92 8.71 -0.60
C ALA A 291 7.04 8.73 -1.86
N ASP A 292 7.25 7.77 -2.76
CA ASP A 292 6.61 7.79 -4.08
C ASP A 292 5.16 7.31 -4.04
N HIS A 293 4.89 6.33 -3.17
CA HIS A 293 3.57 5.72 -3.01
C HIS A 293 3.27 5.38 -1.55
N LEU A 294 1.99 5.46 -1.20
CA LEU A 294 1.48 5.06 0.10
C LEU A 294 0.69 3.76 0.03
N LYS A 295 0.80 2.97 1.10
CA LYS A 295 -0.05 1.80 1.35
C LYS A 295 -0.71 1.90 2.70
N VAL A 296 -1.99 1.55 2.79
CA VAL A 296 -2.72 1.46 4.05
C VAL A 296 -2.48 0.08 4.67
N GLY A 297 -2.17 0.05 5.96
CA GLY A 297 -1.85 -1.15 6.73
C GLY A 297 -2.54 -1.18 8.10
N ASP A 298 -2.20 -2.21 8.89
CA ASP A 298 -2.76 -2.52 10.21
C ASP A 298 -4.30 -2.66 10.26
N PHE A 299 -4.76 -3.85 9.90
CA PHE A 299 -6.17 -4.20 9.85
C PHE A 299 -6.66 -4.90 11.12
N GLY A 300 -5.91 -4.83 12.22
CA GLY A 300 -6.24 -5.52 13.49
C GLY A 300 -7.58 -5.12 14.12
N LEU A 301 -8.14 -3.97 13.73
CA LEU A 301 -9.47 -3.50 14.14
C LEU A 301 -10.52 -3.56 13.03
N SER A 302 -10.13 -4.04 11.84
CA SER A 302 -11.03 -4.09 10.69
C SER A 302 -12.11 -5.15 10.85
N LYS A 303 -13.29 -4.88 10.30
CA LYS A 303 -14.39 -5.85 10.26
C LYS A 303 -15.13 -5.85 8.94
N LEU A 304 -15.57 -7.05 8.55
CA LEU A 304 -16.61 -7.23 7.55
C LEU A 304 -17.96 -6.77 8.11
N ILE A 305 -18.60 -5.82 7.45
CA ILE A 305 -20.00 -5.51 7.75
C ILE A 305 -20.86 -6.56 7.02
N LYS A 306 -21.06 -7.73 7.65
CA LYS A 306 -22.26 -8.52 7.39
C LYS A 306 -23.32 -8.00 8.36
N VAL A 307 -24.48 -7.61 7.84
CA VAL A 307 -25.59 -7.04 8.62
C VAL A 307 -26.09 -8.07 9.64
N GLN A 308 -25.43 -8.18 10.79
CA GLN A 308 -25.87 -8.93 11.97
C GLN A 308 -24.88 -8.66 13.12
N ASN A 309 -25.39 -8.03 14.18
CA ASN A 309 -24.80 -7.84 15.51
C ASN A 309 -24.11 -6.48 15.76
N SER A 310 -24.93 -5.57 16.27
CA SER A 310 -24.62 -4.19 16.68
C SER A 310 -24.01 -4.06 18.09
N HIS A 311 -23.39 -5.11 18.65
CA HIS A 311 -23.07 -5.18 20.09
C HIS A 311 -21.61 -5.46 20.45
N ASP A 312 -20.66 -5.34 19.52
CA ASP A 312 -19.25 -5.44 19.89
C ASP A 312 -18.75 -4.12 20.48
N VAL A 313 -18.75 -4.06 21.81
CA VAL A 313 -18.10 -2.99 22.59
C VAL A 313 -16.59 -3.17 22.44
N TYR A 314 -15.98 -2.34 21.60
CA TYR A 314 -14.53 -2.36 21.40
C TYR A 314 -13.82 -1.75 22.59
N LYS A 315 -12.92 -2.52 23.21
CA LYS A 315 -11.89 -1.97 24.09
C LYS A 315 -10.80 -1.37 23.22
N MET A 316 -10.67 -0.04 23.28
CA MET A 316 -9.62 0.70 22.61
C MET A 316 -8.24 0.15 23.01
N THR A 317 -7.38 -0.09 22.02
CA THR A 317 -5.96 -0.27 22.24
C THR A 317 -5.39 1.02 22.83
N GLY A 318 -4.59 0.91 23.89
CA GLY A 318 -4.04 2.04 24.65
C GLY A 318 -3.05 2.94 23.92
N GLU A 319 -3.20 3.15 22.61
CA GLU A 319 -2.46 4.15 21.85
C GLU A 319 -3.20 5.48 21.95
N THR A 320 -2.73 6.32 22.87
CA THR A 320 -3.31 7.63 23.20
C THR A 320 -3.56 8.51 21.97
N GLY A 321 -2.79 8.38 20.89
CA GLY A 321 -2.91 9.20 19.68
C GLY A 321 -4.08 8.89 18.71
N SER A 322 -4.70 7.70 18.76
CA SER A 322 -5.73 7.32 17.77
C SER A 322 -7.01 8.17 17.84
N TYR A 323 -7.35 8.70 19.02
CA TYR A 323 -8.59 9.45 19.24
C TYR A 323 -8.77 10.65 18.30
N ARG A 324 -7.67 11.29 17.91
CA ARG A 324 -7.65 12.52 17.11
C ARG A 324 -8.24 12.35 15.70
N TYR A 325 -8.14 11.15 15.15
CA TYR A 325 -8.63 10.81 13.81
C TYR A 325 -10.01 10.14 13.84
N MET A 326 -10.58 9.95 15.04
CA MET A 326 -11.81 9.21 15.24
C MET A 326 -13.04 10.04 14.88
N ALA A 327 -13.99 9.42 14.17
CA ALA A 327 -15.27 10.05 13.87
C ALA A 327 -16.12 10.27 15.15
N PRO A 328 -16.91 11.36 15.22
CA PRO A 328 -17.76 11.69 16.38
C PRO A 328 -18.65 10.54 16.86
N GLU A 329 -19.24 9.79 15.93
CA GLU A 329 -20.14 8.68 16.22
C GLU A 329 -19.40 7.47 16.83
N VAL A 330 -18.14 7.23 16.44
CA VAL A 330 -17.30 6.19 17.03
C VAL A 330 -16.94 6.58 18.45
N PHE A 331 -16.51 7.82 18.67
CA PHE A 331 -16.17 8.36 19.99
C PHE A 331 -17.37 8.29 20.96
N ARG A 332 -18.58 8.56 20.46
CA ARG A 332 -19.83 8.49 21.23
C ARG A 332 -20.43 7.09 21.33
N HIS A 333 -19.73 6.06 20.85
CA HIS A 333 -20.21 4.67 20.87
C HIS A 333 -21.58 4.49 20.21
N ARG A 334 -21.86 5.26 19.16
CA ARG A 334 -23.10 5.17 18.37
C ARG A 334 -22.93 4.14 17.25
N ARG A 335 -24.03 3.79 16.58
CA ARG A 335 -23.97 3.00 15.35
C ARG A 335 -23.29 3.81 14.25
N TYR A 336 -22.45 3.14 13.48
CA TYR A 336 -21.69 3.74 12.40
C TYR A 336 -21.54 2.78 11.22
N ASP A 337 -21.14 3.30 10.06
CA ASP A 337 -20.89 2.57 8.84
C ASP A 337 -19.46 2.84 8.33
N LYS A 338 -19.20 2.55 7.05
CA LYS A 338 -17.89 2.77 6.42
C LYS A 338 -17.47 4.25 6.35
N LYS A 339 -18.38 5.21 6.53
CA LYS A 339 -18.09 6.66 6.49
C LYS A 339 -17.24 7.16 7.66
N VAL A 340 -16.97 6.34 8.67
CA VAL A 340 -16.01 6.65 9.73
C VAL A 340 -14.59 6.77 9.18
N ASP A 341 -14.21 5.93 8.22
CA ASP A 341 -12.87 5.98 7.61
C ASP A 341 -12.71 7.22 6.72
N VAL A 342 -13.82 7.72 6.14
CA VAL A 342 -13.84 8.97 5.36
C VAL A 342 -13.53 10.18 6.26
N PHE A 343 -14.06 10.16 7.49
CA PHE A 343 -13.75 11.18 8.48
C PHE A 343 -12.26 11.14 8.87
N SER A 344 -11.74 9.95 9.15
CA SER A 344 -10.33 9.76 9.48
C SER A 344 -9.40 10.20 8.34
N PHE A 345 -9.77 9.89 7.09
CA PHE A 345 -9.08 10.36 5.90
C PHE A 345 -9.00 11.89 5.83
N ALA A 346 -10.09 12.59 6.15
CA ALA A 346 -10.11 14.06 6.17
C ALA A 346 -9.13 14.64 7.19
N MET A 347 -9.05 14.03 8.37
CA MET A 347 -8.10 14.42 9.43
C MET A 347 -6.65 14.19 9.02
N ILE A 348 -6.35 13.10 8.31
CA ILE A 348 -5.01 12.83 7.75
C ILE A 348 -4.67 13.85 6.67
N LEU A 349 -5.60 14.13 5.75
CA LEU A 349 -5.39 15.11 4.68
C LEU A 349 -5.19 16.53 5.23
N TYR A 350 -5.92 16.90 6.28
CA TYR A 350 -5.66 18.13 7.02
C TYR A 350 -4.22 18.17 7.57
N GLU A 351 -3.77 17.11 8.26
CA GLU A 351 -2.41 17.04 8.84
C GLU A 351 -1.33 17.12 7.75
N MET A 352 -1.54 16.48 6.60
CA MET A 352 -0.61 16.58 5.47
C MET A 352 -0.44 18.01 4.97
N LEU A 353 -1.48 18.84 5.01
CA LEU A 353 -1.46 20.22 4.52
C LEU A 353 -0.94 21.22 5.56
N GLU A 354 -1.29 21.03 6.83
CA GLU A 354 -0.92 21.95 7.91
C GLU A 354 0.43 21.58 8.55
N GLY A 355 0.85 20.31 8.43
CA GLY A 355 2.09 19.79 9.00
C GLY A 355 2.01 19.41 10.48
N ASP A 356 0.96 19.84 11.17
CA ASP A 356 0.69 19.53 12.57
C ASP A 356 -0.55 18.63 12.74
N PRO A 357 -0.55 17.71 13.72
CA PRO A 357 -1.72 16.90 14.03
C PRO A 357 -2.99 17.73 14.26
N PRO A 358 -4.17 17.26 13.86
CA PRO A 358 -5.42 18.01 14.02
C PRO A 358 -5.67 18.37 15.49
N LEU A 359 -5.83 19.66 15.81
CA LEU A 359 -5.99 20.14 17.20
C LEU A 359 -4.77 19.79 18.09
N SER A 360 -3.55 19.93 17.58
CA SER A 360 -2.28 19.58 18.25
C SER A 360 -2.10 20.18 19.65
N ASN A 361 -2.79 21.28 19.95
CA ASN A 361 -2.81 21.95 21.25
C ASN A 361 -3.68 21.26 22.32
N TYR A 362 -4.47 20.26 21.97
CA TYR A 362 -5.28 19.46 22.89
C TYR A 362 -4.66 18.09 23.10
N GLU A 363 -4.87 17.47 24.27
CA GLU A 363 -4.63 16.05 24.42
C GLU A 363 -5.54 15.24 23.48
N PRO A 364 -5.13 14.07 22.97
CA PRO A 364 -5.87 13.36 21.92
C PRO A 364 -7.34 13.04 22.27
N TYR A 365 -7.61 12.70 23.52
CA TYR A 365 -8.98 12.43 23.99
C TYR A 365 -9.83 13.72 24.01
N GLU A 366 -9.25 14.83 24.47
CA GLU A 366 -9.92 16.13 24.50
C GLU A 366 -10.19 16.66 23.09
N ALA A 367 -9.25 16.46 22.16
CA ALA A 367 -9.44 16.77 20.75
C ALA A 367 -10.64 16.02 20.16
N ALA A 368 -10.75 14.71 20.43
CA ALA A 368 -11.88 13.92 19.98
C ALA A 368 -13.21 14.38 20.59
N LYS A 369 -13.21 14.74 21.88
CA LYS A 369 -14.38 15.31 22.56
C LYS A 369 -14.81 16.63 21.91
N TYR A 370 -13.87 17.55 21.68
CA TYR A 370 -14.11 18.85 21.06
C TYR A 370 -14.70 18.71 19.65
N VAL A 371 -14.16 17.77 18.87
CA VAL A 371 -14.68 17.40 17.54
C VAL A 371 -16.07 16.78 17.60
N ALA A 372 -16.33 15.93 18.59
CA ALA A 372 -17.63 15.32 18.79
C ALA A 372 -18.71 16.38 19.10
N GLU A 373 -18.36 17.43 19.85
CA GLU A 373 -19.23 18.58 20.14
C GLU A 373 -19.55 19.44 18.92
N GLY A 374 -18.89 19.22 17.77
CA GLY A 374 -19.21 19.86 16.49
C GLY A 374 -18.12 20.78 15.96
N HIS A 375 -17.06 21.02 16.73
CA HIS A 375 -15.95 21.86 16.32
C HIS A 375 -15.03 21.14 15.31
N ARG A 376 -14.28 21.91 14.52
CA ARG A 376 -13.32 21.37 13.55
C ARG A 376 -11.99 22.14 13.64
N PRO A 377 -10.86 21.50 13.26
CA PRO A 377 -9.58 22.19 13.12
C PRO A 377 -9.70 23.39 12.16
N LEU A 378 -9.02 24.49 12.49
CA LEU A 378 -8.91 25.66 11.62
C LEU A 378 -7.73 25.49 10.67
N PHE A 379 -7.87 25.94 9.43
CA PHE A 379 -6.75 25.99 8.50
C PHE A 379 -5.96 27.29 8.69
N HIS A 380 -4.65 27.19 8.90
CA HIS A 380 -3.74 28.31 9.10
C HIS A 380 -2.77 28.46 7.92
N GLY A 381 -2.47 27.36 7.23
CA GLY A 381 -1.57 27.32 6.09
C GLY A 381 -2.17 27.93 4.82
N LYS A 382 -1.29 28.41 3.91
CA LYS A 382 -1.67 28.80 2.54
C LYS A 382 -1.65 27.62 1.55
N GLY A 383 -1.33 26.42 2.01
CA GLY A 383 -1.15 25.22 1.17
C GLY A 383 -2.44 24.56 0.68
N HIS A 384 -3.60 24.91 1.23
CA HIS A 384 -4.88 24.38 0.75
C HIS A 384 -5.46 25.22 -0.39
N THR A 385 -5.90 24.57 -1.48
CA THR A 385 -6.79 25.22 -2.46
C THR A 385 -8.22 25.25 -1.91
N PRO A 386 -9.07 26.19 -2.35
CA PRO A 386 -10.48 26.21 -1.95
C PRO A 386 -11.19 24.88 -2.19
N GLU A 387 -10.92 24.22 -3.32
CA GLU A 387 -11.51 22.91 -3.64
C GLU A 387 -11.06 21.79 -2.70
N LEU A 388 -9.78 21.82 -2.29
CA LEU A 388 -9.25 20.80 -1.37
C LEU A 388 -9.79 21.02 0.04
N LYS A 389 -9.90 22.28 0.46
CA LYS A 389 -10.56 22.64 1.72
C LYS A 389 -12.02 22.19 1.74
N GLU A 390 -12.79 22.49 0.69
CA GLU A 390 -14.18 22.07 0.57
C GLU A 390 -14.34 20.54 0.62
N LEU A 391 -13.42 19.81 -0.02
CA LEU A 391 -13.39 18.34 0.03
C LEU A 391 -13.16 17.83 1.46
N ILE A 392 -12.15 18.36 2.16
CA ILE A 392 -11.88 18.01 3.57
C ILE A 392 -13.11 18.32 4.43
N GLU A 393 -13.73 19.48 4.20
CA GLU A 393 -14.89 19.93 4.96
C GLU A 393 -16.12 19.03 4.79
N GLN A 394 -16.33 18.50 3.59
CA GLN A 394 -17.37 17.51 3.35
C GLN A 394 -17.03 16.14 3.93
N CYS A 395 -15.76 15.70 3.82
CA CYS A 395 -15.32 14.41 4.34
C CYS A 395 -15.42 14.31 5.87
N TRP A 396 -15.21 15.41 6.62
CA TRP A 396 -15.36 15.43 8.08
C TRP A 396 -16.72 15.96 8.56
N SER A 397 -17.75 15.97 7.70
CA SER A 397 -19.09 16.45 8.07
C SER A 397 -19.62 15.74 9.32
N HIS A 398 -20.36 16.48 10.15
CA HIS A 398 -21.01 15.89 11.34
C HIS A 398 -22.05 14.84 10.95
N ASP A 399 -22.82 15.09 9.89
CA ASP A 399 -23.74 14.12 9.31
C ASP A 399 -22.97 13.15 8.39
N MET A 400 -22.96 11.87 8.76
CA MET A 400 -22.31 10.80 8.02
C MET A 400 -22.83 10.65 6.59
N ASN A 401 -24.10 11.00 6.35
CA ASN A 401 -24.72 10.88 5.03
C ASN A 401 -24.17 11.91 4.04
N GLN A 402 -23.70 13.06 4.54
CA GLN A 402 -23.08 14.11 3.73
C GLN A 402 -21.64 13.78 3.33
N ARG A 403 -21.00 12.81 4.02
CA ARG A 403 -19.63 12.43 3.71
C ARG A 403 -19.62 11.67 2.36
N PRO A 404 -18.78 12.06 1.39
CA PRO A 404 -18.70 11.36 0.10
C PRO A 404 -18.18 9.92 0.25
N SER A 405 -18.35 9.09 -0.78
CA SER A 405 -17.66 7.80 -0.85
C SER A 405 -16.20 8.00 -1.27
N PHE A 406 -15.31 7.02 -1.01
CA PHE A 406 -13.94 7.09 -1.51
C PHE A 406 -13.85 7.15 -3.05
N LEU A 407 -14.81 6.56 -3.78
CA LEU A 407 -14.90 6.70 -5.23
C LEU A 407 -15.20 8.14 -5.66
N ASP A 408 -16.05 8.86 -4.92
CA ASP A 408 -16.33 10.27 -5.21
C ASP A 408 -15.15 11.17 -4.82
N ILE A 409 -14.47 10.85 -3.72
CA ILE A 409 -13.24 11.52 -3.29
C ILE A 409 -12.16 11.40 -4.37
N LEU A 410 -11.95 10.21 -4.94
CA LEU A 410 -10.99 9.98 -6.02
C LEU A 410 -11.27 10.88 -7.23
N LYS A 411 -12.52 10.90 -7.72
CA LYS A 411 -12.93 11.76 -8.85
C LYS A 411 -12.64 13.24 -8.56
N ARG A 412 -12.89 13.70 -7.33
CA ARG A 412 -12.63 15.09 -6.93
C ARG A 412 -11.15 15.40 -6.86
N LEU A 413 -10.35 14.52 -6.25
CA LEU A 413 -8.89 14.70 -6.16
C LEU A 413 -8.22 14.69 -7.54
N GLU A 414 -8.67 13.83 -8.45
CA GLU A 414 -8.19 13.80 -9.84
C GLU A 414 -8.48 15.12 -10.55
N LYS A 415 -9.70 15.65 -10.41
CA LYS A 415 -10.06 16.96 -10.97
C LYS A 415 -9.23 18.10 -10.38
N VAL A 416 -8.93 18.08 -9.08
CA VAL A 416 -8.06 19.09 -8.44
C VAL A 416 -6.63 18.96 -8.97
N LYS A 417 -6.13 17.73 -9.14
CA LYS A 417 -4.79 17.46 -9.69
C LYS A 417 -4.65 17.97 -11.12
N GLU A 418 -5.63 17.70 -11.99
CA GLU A 418 -5.62 18.18 -13.38
C GLU A 418 -5.58 19.71 -13.47
N LYS A 419 -6.40 20.40 -12.67
CA LYS A 419 -6.39 21.86 -12.61
C LYS A 419 -5.06 22.43 -12.13
N ALA A 420 -4.44 21.81 -11.12
CA ALA A 420 -3.15 22.24 -10.61
C ALA A 420 -2.05 22.13 -11.68
N LEU A 421 -2.05 21.04 -12.45
CA LEU A 421 -1.12 20.83 -13.57
C LEU A 421 -1.33 21.88 -14.69
N GLN A 422 -2.58 22.23 -15.01
CA GLN A 422 -2.88 23.25 -16.03
C GLN A 422 -2.44 24.65 -15.61
N ALA A 423 -2.54 25.00 -14.32
CA ALA A 423 -2.06 26.28 -13.79
C ALA A 423 -0.53 26.40 -13.90
N ASP A 424 0.22 25.33 -13.63
CA ASP A 424 1.68 25.32 -13.76
C ASP A 424 2.16 25.46 -15.22
N HIS A 425 1.38 24.99 -16.20
CA HIS A 425 1.71 25.14 -17.62
C HIS A 425 1.49 26.55 -18.16
N HIS A 426 0.52 27.31 -17.63
CA HIS A 426 0.27 28.68 -18.08
C HIS A 426 1.40 29.65 -17.72
N TRP A 427 2.16 29.38 -16.65
CA TRP A 427 3.24 30.26 -16.18
C TRP A 427 4.52 30.10 -17.01
N ASN A 428 4.65 29.00 -17.75
CA ASN A 428 5.79 28.76 -18.64
C ASN A 428 5.64 29.38 -20.03
N ILE A 429 4.46 29.93 -20.36
CA ILE A 429 4.20 30.58 -21.67
C ILE A 429 4.49 32.09 -21.64
N PHE A 430 4.52 32.71 -20.45
CA PHE A 430 4.72 34.15 -20.29
C PHE A 430 6.14 34.56 -19.86
N ASN A 431 7.08 33.61 -19.75
CA ASN A 431 8.48 33.87 -19.40
C ASN A 431 9.47 33.39 -20.49
N ALA A 432 9.03 33.30 -21.75
CA ALA A 432 9.91 33.04 -22.90
C ALA A 432 10.25 34.33 -23.64
#